data_AF-A0A800XM41-F1
#
_entry.id   AF-A0A800XM41-F1
#
_cell.length_a   1.000
_cell.length_b   1.000
_cell.length_c   1.000
_cell.angle_alpha   90.00
_cell.angle_beta   90.00
_cell.angle_gamma   90.00
#
_symmetry.space_group_name_H-M   'P 1'
#
loop_
_entity.id
_entity.type
_entity.pdbx_description
1 polymer ?
#
loop_
_entity_poly.entity_id
_entity_poly.type
_entity_poly.pdbx_seq_one_letter_code
_entity_poly.pdbx_strand_id
1 'polypeptide(L)' 'MTTKYDDIRIRKVRVLGDKLKEEAHQIGLSGDDLVIVRTYINSLPTYKIEKIEGSPIEYLQRKIT' A
#
# COMPACT_ATOMS: atom_id res chain seq x y z
N MET A 1 -19.61 6.69 -0.86
CA MET A 1 -18.77 7.48 0.07
C MET A 1 -17.33 7.29 -0.34
N THR A 2 -16.68 8.33 -0.86
CA THR A 2 -15.29 8.26 -1.33
C THR A 2 -14.37 8.34 -0.12
N THR A 3 -13.74 7.24 0.27
CA THR A 3 -12.75 7.24 1.36
C THR A 3 -11.56 8.08 0.91
N LYS A 4 -11.42 9.28 1.47
CA LYS A 4 -10.29 10.16 1.19
C LYS A 4 -9.10 9.63 1.99
N TYR A 5 -8.03 9.24 1.29
CA TYR A 5 -6.78 8.84 1.94
C TYR A 5 -5.97 10.09 2.24
N ASP A 6 -5.37 10.16 3.43
CA ASP A 6 -4.54 11.30 3.86
C ASP A 6 -3.12 11.20 3.30
N ASP A 7 -2.63 9.97 3.09
CA ASP A 7 -1.31 9.73 2.50
C ASP A 7 -1.30 8.45 1.66
N ILE A 8 -0.59 8.47 0.54
CA ILE A 8 -0.44 7.35 -0.39
C ILE A 8 1.03 7.22 -0.78
N ARG A 9 1.63 6.06 -0.49
CA ARG A 9 3.04 5.79 -0.78
C ARG A 9 3.22 4.49 -1.53
N ILE A 10 4.13 4.46 -2.52
CA ILE A 10 4.57 3.23 -3.17
C ILE A 10 5.92 2.82 -2.60
N ARG A 11 6.04 1.58 -2.09
CA ARG A 11 7.28 1.07 -1.48
C ARG A 11 7.44 -0.43 -1.73
N LYS A 12 8.67 -0.92 -1.61
CA LYS A 12 8.94 -2.36 -1.49
C LYS A 12 8.54 -2.86 -0.10
N VAL A 13 8.08 -4.11 0.00
CA VAL A 13 7.72 -4.74 1.30
C VAL A 13 8.90 -4.72 2.27
N ARG A 14 10.14 -4.94 1.80
CA ARG A 14 11.33 -4.95 2.66
C ARG A 14 11.60 -3.65 3.42
N VAL A 15 11.11 -2.51 2.92
CA VAL A 15 11.29 -1.19 3.55
C VAL A 15 10.08 -0.71 4.36
N LEU A 16 9.06 -1.55 4.51
CA LEU A 16 7.92 -1.27 5.40
C LEU A 16 8.34 -1.41 6.87
N GLY A 17 7.66 -0.68 7.75
CA GLY A 17 7.77 -0.87 9.20
C GLY A 17 7.20 -2.23 9.63
N ASP A 18 7.60 -2.70 10.81
CA ASP A 18 7.44 -4.10 11.24
C ASP A 18 6.01 -4.62 11.10
N LYS A 19 5.01 -3.89 11.62
CA LYS A 19 3.60 -4.28 11.53
C LYS A 19 3.10 -4.43 10.08
N LEU A 20 3.44 -3.47 9.22
CA LEU A 20 3.02 -3.51 7.80
C LEU A 20 3.74 -4.62 7.03
N LYS A 21 4.99 -4.90 7.41
CA LYS A 21 5.76 -6.00 6.82
C LYS A 21 5.16 -7.35 7.21
N GLU A 22 4.77 -7.53 8.47
CA GLU A 22 4.06 -8.73 8.94
C GLU A 22 2.74 -8.93 8.19
N GLU A 23 1.91 -7.88 8.09
CA GLU A 23 0.67 -7.92 7.32
C GLU A 23 0.91 -8.31 5.86
N ALA A 24 1.94 -7.73 5.22
CA ALA A 24 2.31 -8.06 3.85
C ALA A 24 2.74 -9.54 3.69
N HIS A 25 3.51 -10.08 4.63
CA HIS A 25 3.91 -11.49 4.61
C HIS A 25 2.73 -12.43 4.87
N GLN A 26 1.78 -12.05 5.75
CA GLN A 26 0.57 -12.84 6.01
C GLN A 26 -0.30 -13.01 4.76
N ILE A 27 -0.30 -12.02 3.86
CA ILE A 27 -0.99 -12.09 2.57
C ILE A 27 -0.11 -12.65 1.43
N GLY A 28 1.06 -13.22 1.76
CA GLY A 28 1.94 -13.92 0.83
C GLY A 28 2.86 -13.05 -0.01
N LEU A 29 3.07 -11.79 0.35
CA LEU A 29 4.03 -10.92 -0.35
C LEU A 29 5.45 -11.18 0.11
N SER A 30 6.37 -11.10 -0.83
CA SER A 30 7.81 -11.16 -0.63
C SER A 30 8.40 -9.77 -0.42
N GLY A 31 9.61 -9.71 0.15
CA GLY A 31 10.32 -8.45 0.41
C GLY A 31 10.56 -7.56 -0.81
N ASP A 32 10.63 -8.14 -2.02
CA ASP A 32 10.87 -7.42 -3.26
C ASP A 32 9.59 -6.97 -3.98
N ASP A 33 8.43 -7.44 -3.54
CA ASP A 33 7.15 -7.00 -4.09
C ASP A 33 6.93 -5.50 -3.85
N LEU A 34 6.35 -4.86 -4.86
CA LEU A 34 5.97 -3.46 -4.81
C LEU A 34 4.53 -3.34 -4.31
N VAL A 35 4.31 -2.46 -3.34
CA VAL A 35 2.99 -2.24 -2.75
C VAL A 35 2.65 -0.76 -2.71
N ILE A 36 1.36 -0.47 -2.75
CA ILE A 36 0.81 0.82 -2.37
C ILE A 36 0.32 0.76 -0.93
N VAL A 37 0.83 1.65 -0.10
CA VAL A 37 0.42 1.84 1.29
C VAL A 37 -0.46 3.08 1.31
N ARG A 38 -1.73 2.90 1.68
CA ARG A 38 -2.66 4.00 1.87
C ARG A 38 -2.88 4.19 3.37
N THR A 39 -2.74 5.43 3.83
CA THR A 39 -2.96 5.79 5.22
C THR A 39 -4.21 6.64 5.32
N TYR A 40 -5.03 6.33 6.32
CA TYR A 40 -6.20 7.09 6.70
C TYR A 40 -6.07 7.49 8.16
N ILE A 41 -6.20 8.79 8.44
CA ILE A 41 -6.05 9.38 9.75
C ILE A 41 -7.42 9.89 10.20
N ASN A 42 -8.07 9.09 11.06
CA ASN A 42 -9.16 9.58 11.90
C ASN A 42 -8.59 9.95 13.27
N SER A 43 -8.79 9.08 14.27
CA SER A 43 -8.21 9.20 15.61
C SER A 43 -6.85 8.51 15.74
N LEU A 44 -6.65 7.42 15.00
CA LEU A 44 -5.37 6.69 14.89
C LEU A 44 -5.12 6.34 13.42
N PRO A 45 -3.84 6.29 12.99
CA PRO A 45 -3.49 5.94 11.63
C PRO A 45 -3.90 4.49 11.33
N THR A 46 -4.70 4.33 10.28
CA THR A 46 -5.07 3.03 9.73
C THR A 46 -4.41 2.88 8.36
N TYR A 47 -3.82 1.71 8.12
CA TYR A 47 -3.08 1.43 6.91
C TYR A 47 -3.80 0.39 6.07
N LYS A 48 -3.70 0.52 4.75
CA LYS A 48 -4.14 -0.48 3.78
C LYS A 48 -3.00 -0.74 2.78
N ILE A 49 -2.59 -1.99 2.67
CA ILE A 49 -1.57 -2.44 1.73
C ILE A 49 -2.26 -3.12 0.56
N GLU A 50 -1.85 -2.80 -0.66
CA GLU A 50 -2.29 -3.48 -1.87
C GLU A 50 -1.06 -3.72 -2.76
N LYS A 51 -0.92 -4.96 -3.28
CA LYS A 51 0.17 -5.30 -4.19
C LYS A 51 -0.03 -4.57 -5.52
N ILE A 52 1.07 -4.05 -6.06
CA ILE A 52 1.11 -3.53 -7.43
C ILE A 52 1.57 -4.68 -8.33
N GLU A 53 0.66 -5.15 -9.18
CA GLU A 53 0.98 -6.06 -10.27
C GLU A 53 1.33 -5.25 -11.53
N GLY A 54 2.42 -5.60 -12.20
CA GLY A 54 2.88 -4.92 -13.41
C GLY A 54 3.50 -3.54 -13.17
N SER A 55 3.31 -2.61 -14.12
CA SER A 55 3.91 -1.27 -14.05
C SER A 55 3.21 -0.41 -13.00
N PRO A 56 3.93 0.19 -12.03
CA PRO A 56 3.33 1.10 -11.05
C PRO A 56 2.68 2.34 -11.70
N ILE A 57 3.16 2.78 -12.86
CA ILE A 57 2.55 3.90 -13.60
C ILE A 57 1.18 3.49 -14.14
N GLU A 58 1.08 2.31 -14.77
CA GLU A 58 -0.19 1.81 -15.31
C GLU A 58 -1.22 1.59 -14.21
N TYR A 59 -0.78 1.06 -13.07
CA TYR A 59 -1.63 0.89 -11.89
C TYR A 59 -2.20 2.23 -11.41
N LEU A 60 -1.38 3.28 -11.35
CA LEU A 60 -1.82 4.62 -10.96
C LEU A 60 -2.79 5.22 -11.99
N GLN A 61 -2.52 5.07 -13.29
CA GLN A 61 -3.39 5.57 -14.36
C GLN A 61 -4.81 4.97 -14.29
N ARG A 62 -4.93 3.67 -14.01
CA ARG A 62 -6.24 2.97 -13.86
C ARG A 62 -7.06 3.43 -12.65
N LYS A 63 -6.43 4.09 -11.66
CA LYS A 63 -7.11 4.58 -10.44
C LYS A 63 -7.52 6.05 -10.52
N ILE A 64 -6.93 6.81 -11.44
CA ILE A 64 -7.20 8.26 -11.64
C ILE A 64 -8.26 8.48 -12.73
N THR A 65 -8.42 7.52 -13.65
CA THR A 65 -9.46 7.53 -14.71
C THR A 65 -10.74 6.88 -14.19
#